data_AF-A0AB34J2Y6-F1
#
_entry.id   AF-A0AB34J2Y6-F1
#
_cell.length_a   1.000
_cell.length_b   1.000
_cell.length_c   1.000
_cell.angle_alpha   90.00
_cell.angle_beta   90.00
_cell.angle_gamma   90.00
#
_symmetry.space_group_name_H-M   'P 1'
#
loop_
_entity.id
_entity.type
_entity.pdbx_description
1 polymer ?
#
loop_
_entity_poly.entity_id
_entity_poly.type
_entity_poly.pdbx_seq_one_letter_code
_entity_poly.pdbx_strand_id
1 'polypeptide(L)'
;MLRIVFSQLRGAADGIQLAELSLYSSRGRPVEGVTAENPGGLALTPFQRSHAVVDGLLSTKWFDGAMGRANRSVLLLRRERAAQNGSEETTPCLPAASCSLGDDVVEYEFFTANDNPRRDPCSWLVERQTAGGAWELLSEVHAFSPPLARKASFGRFQLSASRGMPSAASGEARRVGVADAGRVSSRVGERGYAQVEPNQSAGVRASGAIGARGTNLVPPGALVQRCPPATPHDDSFEGCYSW
;
A
#
# COMPACT_ATOMS: atom_id res chain seq x y z
N MET A 1 6.40 10.07 12.95
CA MET A 1 5.68 8.85 12.50
C MET A 1 5.68 8.83 10.99
N LEU A 2 5.84 7.66 10.38
CA LEU A 2 5.66 7.48 8.92
C LEU A 2 4.30 6.83 8.65
N ARG A 3 3.68 7.18 7.53
CA ARG A 3 2.47 6.54 7.01
C ARG A 3 2.75 6.04 5.60
N ILE A 4 2.42 4.78 5.34
CA ILE A 4 2.50 4.19 4.01
C ILE A 4 1.08 3.86 3.58
N VAL A 5 0.68 4.34 2.40
CA VAL A 5 -0.64 4.07 1.84
C VAL A 5 -0.47 3.31 0.55
N PHE A 6 -0.95 2.07 0.52
CA PHE A 6 -0.94 1.22 -0.66
C PHE A 6 -2.23 1.42 -1.45
N SER A 7 -2.12 1.46 -2.78
CA SER A 7 -3.25 1.80 -3.67
C SER A 7 -3.40 0.87 -4.87
N GLN A 8 -2.40 0.06 -5.21
CA GLN A 8 -2.51 -0.95 -6.27
C GLN A 8 -1.72 -2.22 -5.97
N LEU A 9 -2.19 -3.33 -6.52
CA LEU A 9 -1.57 -4.65 -6.41
C LEU A 9 -1.20 -5.19 -7.79
N ARG A 10 -0.31 -6.20 -7.83
CA ARG A 10 0.08 -6.90 -9.07
C ARG A 10 -1.11 -7.46 -9.83
N GLY A 11 -2.13 -7.93 -9.13
CA GLY A 11 -3.35 -8.44 -9.76
C GLY A 11 -4.55 -8.34 -8.84
N ALA A 12 -5.71 -8.77 -9.36
CA ALA A 12 -6.93 -8.89 -8.56
C ALA A 12 -6.70 -9.87 -7.41
N ALA A 13 -6.82 -9.38 -6.19
CA ALA A 13 -6.60 -10.16 -4.98
C ALA A 13 -7.51 -9.69 -3.83
N ASP A 14 -7.64 -10.55 -2.83
CA ASP A 14 -8.46 -10.37 -1.63
C ASP A 14 -7.76 -9.57 -0.52
N GLY A 15 -6.53 -9.11 -0.74
CA GLY A 15 -5.76 -8.34 0.23
C GLY A 15 -4.35 -7.99 -0.27
N ILE A 16 -3.62 -7.25 0.55
CA ILE A 16 -2.19 -6.97 0.37
C ILE A 16 -1.36 -7.84 1.30
N GLN A 17 -0.11 -8.10 0.94
CA GLN A 17 0.84 -8.76 1.84
C GLN A 17 2.27 -8.24 1.66
N LEU A 18 3.07 -8.33 2.72
CA LEU A 18 4.52 -8.16 2.72
C LEU A 18 5.13 -9.13 3.73
N ALA A 19 6.36 -9.60 3.47
CA ALA A 19 7.12 -10.34 4.48
C ALA A 19 7.70 -9.39 5.52
N GLU A 20 8.24 -8.26 5.05
CA GLU A 20 9.03 -7.36 5.86
C GLU A 20 9.09 -5.98 5.20
N LEU A 21 9.29 -4.97 6.03
CA LEU A 21 9.57 -3.60 5.71
C LEU A 21 10.75 -3.15 6.57
N SER A 22 11.85 -2.81 5.92
CA SER A 22 13.03 -2.27 6.57
C SER A 22 13.17 -0.77 6.29
N LEU A 23 13.52 -0.01 7.31
CA LEU A 23 13.83 1.42 7.21
C LEU A 23 15.33 1.61 7.41
N TYR A 24 15.95 2.53 6.69
CA TYR A 24 17.38 2.79 6.79
C TYR A 24 17.69 4.26 7.04
N SER A 25 18.73 4.46 7.84
CA SER A 25 19.28 5.78 8.15
C SER A 25 20.16 6.33 7.03
N SER A 26 20.54 7.61 7.11
CA SER A 26 21.48 8.26 6.19
C SER A 26 22.86 7.60 6.10
N ARG A 27 23.19 6.72 7.04
CA ARG A 27 24.41 5.90 7.04
C ARG A 27 24.20 4.51 6.42
N GLY A 28 23.04 4.25 5.82
CA GLY A 28 22.66 2.96 5.22
C GLY A 28 22.40 1.85 6.24
N ARG A 29 22.37 2.16 7.54
CA ARG A 29 22.10 1.18 8.62
C ARG A 29 20.60 1.01 8.84
N PRO A 30 20.10 -0.22 9.09
CA PRO A 30 18.72 -0.44 9.50
C PRO A 30 18.35 0.38 10.74
N VAL A 31 17.13 0.89 10.78
CA VAL A 31 16.56 1.54 11.96
C VAL A 31 15.87 0.48 12.81
N GLU A 32 16.36 0.34 14.04
CA GLU A 32 15.85 -0.63 15.02
C GLU A 32 14.70 -0.05 15.87
N GLY A 33 13.94 -0.95 16.49
CA GLY A 33 12.82 -0.59 17.38
C GLY A 33 11.63 0.01 16.63
N VAL A 34 11.44 -0.36 15.35
CA VAL A 34 10.29 0.08 14.56
C VAL A 34 9.09 -0.76 14.93
N THR A 35 7.95 -0.12 15.19
CA THR A 35 6.67 -0.77 15.35
C THR A 35 5.70 -0.33 14.27
N ALA A 36 4.77 -1.23 13.94
CA ALA A 36 3.80 -1.04 12.89
C ALA A 36 2.36 -1.21 13.41
N GLU A 37 1.51 -0.27 13.04
CA GLU A 37 0.07 -0.33 13.24
C GLU A 37 -0.62 -0.35 11.87
N ASN A 38 -1.73 -1.07 11.75
CA ASN A 38 -2.58 -1.05 10.56
C ASN A 38 -4.00 -0.59 10.94
N PRO A 39 -4.28 0.73 10.88
CA PRO A 39 -5.60 1.25 11.20
C PRO A 39 -6.63 0.82 10.15
N GLY A 40 -7.69 0.16 10.61
CA GLY A 40 -8.74 -0.35 9.74
C GLY A 40 -8.37 -1.66 9.00
N GLY A 41 -7.20 -2.24 9.31
CA GLY A 41 -6.74 -3.47 8.69
C GLY A 41 -7.54 -4.70 9.08
N LEU A 42 -7.56 -5.67 8.18
CA LEU A 42 -8.24 -6.95 8.33
C LEU A 42 -7.24 -8.10 8.20
N ALA A 43 -6.62 -8.47 9.33
CA ALA A 43 -5.78 -9.66 9.39
C ALA A 43 -6.64 -10.92 9.54
N LEU A 44 -6.29 -12.01 8.83
CA LEU A 44 -7.02 -13.29 8.94
C LEU A 44 -6.62 -14.07 10.19
N THR A 45 -5.39 -13.87 10.68
CA THR A 45 -4.85 -14.55 11.86
C THR A 45 -3.98 -13.59 12.68
N PRO A 46 -3.74 -13.87 13.98
CA PRO A 46 -2.85 -13.06 14.79
C PRO A 46 -1.41 -12.95 14.26
N PHE A 47 -0.93 -13.98 13.57
CA PHE A 47 0.41 -14.03 12.96
C PHE A 47 0.53 -13.19 11.68
N GLN A 48 -0.58 -12.66 11.18
CA GLN A 48 -0.63 -11.84 9.97
C GLN A 48 -0.89 -10.36 10.25
N ARG A 49 -0.85 -9.96 11.52
CA ARG A 49 -1.04 -8.56 11.94
C ARG A 49 0.18 -7.71 11.58
N SER A 50 0.05 -6.40 11.76
CA SER A 50 1.06 -5.40 11.35
C SER A 50 2.44 -5.62 11.94
N HIS A 51 2.57 -6.21 13.14
CA HIS A 51 3.88 -6.52 13.73
C HIS A 51 4.74 -7.41 12.82
N ALA A 52 4.12 -8.30 12.04
CA ALA A 52 4.82 -9.19 11.12
C ALA A 52 5.39 -8.50 9.87
N VAL A 53 5.25 -7.17 9.74
CA VAL A 53 5.92 -6.40 8.67
C VAL A 53 7.23 -5.78 9.13
N VAL A 54 7.57 -5.86 10.42
CA VAL A 54 8.76 -5.25 11.02
C VAL A 54 9.41 -6.19 12.05
N ASP A 55 9.16 -7.49 11.94
CA ASP A 55 9.67 -8.50 12.87
C ASP A 55 11.06 -9.02 12.47
N GLY A 56 11.57 -8.59 11.31
CA GLY A 56 12.87 -9.00 10.77
C GLY A 56 12.88 -10.40 10.18
N LEU A 57 11.71 -11.04 10.01
CA LEU A 57 11.61 -12.43 9.57
C LEU A 57 10.93 -12.54 8.20
N LEU A 58 11.71 -12.88 7.17
CA LEU A 58 11.16 -13.11 5.83
C LEU A 58 10.26 -14.37 5.73
N SER A 59 10.14 -15.17 6.80
CA SER A 59 9.28 -16.34 6.86
C SER A 59 7.85 -16.04 7.32
N THR A 60 7.63 -14.92 8.00
CA THR A 60 6.30 -14.45 8.41
C THR A 60 5.73 -13.56 7.30
N LYS A 61 4.50 -13.06 7.51
CA LYS A 61 3.92 -12.07 6.62
C LYS A 61 2.90 -11.24 7.37
N TRP A 62 2.87 -9.95 7.08
CA TRP A 62 1.67 -9.15 7.27
C TRP A 62 0.70 -9.39 6.11
N PHE A 63 -0.59 -9.51 6.42
CA PHE A 63 -1.67 -9.53 5.44
C PHE A 63 -2.76 -8.54 5.87
N ASP A 64 -3.32 -7.85 4.89
CA ASP A 64 -4.47 -6.98 5.10
C ASP A 64 -5.52 -7.12 4.01
N GLY A 65 -6.66 -7.70 4.40
CA GLY A 65 -7.83 -7.89 3.53
C GLY A 65 -8.61 -6.60 3.25
N ALA A 66 -8.35 -5.51 3.97
CA ALA A 66 -8.97 -4.21 3.68
C ALA A 66 -8.64 -3.74 2.25
N MET A 67 -7.45 -4.08 1.75
CA MET A 67 -7.05 -3.79 0.37
C MET A 67 -8.02 -4.37 -0.66
N GLY A 68 -8.49 -5.61 -0.49
CA GLY A 68 -9.42 -6.25 -1.43
C GLY A 68 -10.84 -5.66 -1.40
N ARG A 69 -11.18 -4.88 -0.37
CA ARG A 69 -12.51 -4.27 -0.20
C ARG A 69 -12.53 -2.79 -0.54
N ALA A 70 -11.49 -2.06 -0.14
CA ALA A 70 -11.41 -0.61 -0.22
C ALA A 70 -10.40 -0.11 -1.26
N ASN A 71 -9.67 -1.02 -1.95
CA ASN A 71 -8.55 -0.69 -2.83
C ASN A 71 -7.50 0.21 -2.15
N ARG A 72 -7.39 0.11 -0.82
CA ARG A 72 -6.50 0.91 0.00
C ARG A 72 -6.14 0.16 1.27
N SER A 73 -4.87 0.23 1.65
CA SER A 73 -4.36 -0.26 2.94
C SER A 73 -3.36 0.74 3.50
N VAL A 74 -3.26 0.83 4.83
CA VAL A 74 -2.41 1.81 5.51
C VAL A 74 -1.55 1.12 6.56
N LEU A 75 -0.26 1.42 6.56
CA LEU A 75 0.66 1.14 7.66
C LEU A 75 1.09 2.45 8.31
N LEU A 76 1.06 2.49 9.64
CA LEU A 76 1.67 3.55 10.44
C LEU A 76 2.89 2.99 11.13
N LEU A 77 4.04 3.65 10.97
CA LEU A 77 5.31 3.22 11.54
C LEU A 77 5.79 4.23 12.58
N ARG A 78 6.18 3.70 13.74
CA ARG A 78 6.72 4.45 14.87
C ARG A 78 8.04 3.84 15.29
N ARG A 79 8.88 4.64 15.94
CA ARG A 79 10.05 4.13 16.65
C ARG A 79 9.69 4.07 18.12
N GLU A 80 9.78 2.90 18.73
CA GLU A 80 9.75 2.81 20.17
C GLU A 80 11.02 3.49 20.70
N ARG A 81 10.82 4.44 21.62
CA ARG A 81 11.94 5.01 22.36
C ARG A 81 12.55 3.84 23.12
N ALA A 82 13.85 3.59 22.94
CA ALA A 82 14.56 2.63 23.78
C ALA A 82 14.21 2.93 25.24
N ALA A 83 13.58 1.98 25.92
CA ALA A 83 13.32 2.11 27.34
C ALA A 83 14.67 2.43 28.00
N GLN A 84 14.76 3.60 28.62
CA GLN A 84 15.94 3.95 29.39
C GLN A 84 15.94 2.99 30.58
N ASN A 85 16.73 1.92 30.47
CA ASN A 85 16.94 0.97 31.56
C ASN A 85 17.31 1.75 32.82
N GLY A 86 16.65 1.41 33.92
CA GLY A 86 16.60 2.21 35.14
C GLY A 86 17.95 2.76 35.61
N SER A 87 17.98 4.08 35.76
CA SER A 87 18.67 4.73 36.84
C SER A 87 17.79 5.92 37.25
N GLU A 88 17.15 5.79 38.41
CA GLU A 88 16.61 6.93 39.14
C GLU A 88 17.79 7.86 39.49
N GLU A 89 18.19 8.73 38.57
CA GLU A 89 18.95 9.90 38.95
C GLU A 89 18.62 11.09 38.08
N THR A 90 17.91 11.99 38.73
CA THR A 90 17.41 13.29 38.34
C THR A 90 18.46 14.10 37.57
N THR A 91 18.38 14.08 36.24
CA THR A 91 18.92 15.18 35.43
C THR A 91 17.91 15.53 34.32
N PRO A 92 17.13 16.63 34.46
CA PRO A 92 16.27 17.11 33.39
C PRO A 92 17.11 17.86 32.35
N CYS A 93 17.73 17.12 31.42
CA CYS A 93 18.40 17.70 30.26
C CYS A 93 17.51 17.59 29.02
N LEU A 94 16.88 18.72 28.69
CA LEU A 94 16.16 19.07 27.46
C LEU A 94 14.76 18.45 27.27
N PRO A 95 13.74 19.25 26.86
CA PRO A 95 12.42 18.74 26.58
C PRO A 95 12.49 17.72 25.45
N ALA A 96 11.59 16.74 25.50
CA ALA A 96 11.41 15.66 24.54
C ALA A 96 11.19 16.17 23.10
N ALA A 97 12.24 16.69 22.47
CA ALA A 97 12.32 16.89 21.04
C ALA A 97 12.42 15.50 20.40
N SER A 98 11.24 14.90 20.23
CA SER A 98 10.87 14.16 19.03
C SER A 98 11.98 13.23 18.51
N CYS A 99 12.08 12.03 19.08
CA CYS A 99 12.60 10.86 18.37
C CYS A 99 11.62 10.53 17.22
N SER A 100 11.56 11.40 16.22
CA SER A 100 10.70 11.28 15.07
C SER A 100 11.36 10.28 14.12
N LEU A 101 10.74 9.10 13.96
CA LEU A 101 11.17 8.07 13.00
C LEU A 101 11.45 8.67 11.60
N GLY A 102 10.80 9.78 11.24
CA GLY A 102 10.90 10.35 9.89
C GLY A 102 12.10 11.26 9.63
N ASP A 103 12.85 11.70 10.64
CA ASP A 103 13.96 12.64 10.42
C ASP A 103 15.31 11.94 10.21
N ASP A 104 15.45 10.73 10.76
CA ASP A 104 16.67 9.92 10.60
C ASP A 104 16.56 8.88 9.47
N VAL A 105 15.35 8.58 9.00
CA VAL A 105 15.11 7.58 7.94
C VAL A 105 15.15 8.25 6.58
N VAL A 106 16.01 7.74 5.69
CA VAL A 106 16.15 8.25 4.32
C VAL A 106 15.83 7.21 3.26
N GLU A 107 15.79 5.93 3.60
CA GLU A 107 15.42 4.86 2.67
C GLU A 107 14.46 3.87 3.33
N TYR A 108 13.69 3.18 2.49
CA TYR A 108 12.89 2.02 2.88
C TYR A 108 13.01 0.90 1.85
N GLU A 109 12.69 -0.31 2.27
CA GLU A 109 12.73 -1.51 1.44
C GLU A 109 11.60 -2.46 1.84
N PHE A 110 10.94 -3.05 0.86
CA PHE A 110 9.92 -4.07 1.06
C PHE A 110 10.41 -5.44 0.60
N PHE A 111 9.85 -6.49 1.20
CA PHE A 111 10.13 -7.87 0.83
C PHE A 111 8.84 -8.62 0.50
N THR A 112 8.88 -9.42 -0.57
CA THR A 112 7.75 -10.27 -0.98
C THR A 112 7.43 -11.32 0.10
N ALA A 113 6.17 -11.44 0.53
CA ALA A 113 5.69 -12.50 1.43
C ALA A 113 5.89 -13.91 0.83
N ASN A 114 5.74 -14.99 1.59
CA ASN A 114 5.83 -16.36 1.05
C ASN A 114 4.52 -16.93 0.42
N ASP A 115 3.61 -16.06 -0.01
CA ASP A 115 2.25 -16.43 -0.47
C ASP A 115 1.93 -15.80 -1.86
N ASN A 116 0.65 -15.66 -2.23
CA ASN A 116 0.15 -15.36 -3.56
C ASN A 116 0.72 -14.05 -4.15
N PRO A 117 1.46 -14.09 -5.27
CA PRO A 117 2.10 -12.92 -5.86
C PRO A 117 1.12 -11.85 -6.36
N ARG A 118 -0.17 -12.18 -6.55
CA ARG A 118 -1.19 -11.17 -6.91
C ARG A 118 -1.40 -10.12 -5.82
N ARG A 119 -1.03 -10.42 -4.57
CA ARG A 119 -1.16 -9.54 -3.40
C ARG A 119 0.03 -8.61 -3.18
N ASP A 120 1.07 -8.71 -4.03
CA ASP A 120 2.23 -7.82 -3.92
C ASP A 120 1.84 -6.39 -4.32
N PRO A 121 2.23 -5.36 -3.55
CA PRO A 121 1.92 -3.98 -3.90
C PRO A 121 2.69 -3.51 -5.14
N CYS A 122 2.01 -2.73 -5.98
CA CYS A 122 2.57 -2.10 -7.17
C CYS A 122 2.56 -0.57 -7.10
N SER A 123 1.71 0.02 -6.25
CA SER A 123 1.67 1.47 -6.06
C SER A 123 1.44 1.82 -4.60
N TRP A 124 2.19 2.80 -4.11
CA TRP A 124 2.11 3.30 -2.74
C TRP A 124 2.70 4.70 -2.62
N LEU A 125 2.37 5.36 -1.52
CA LEU A 125 3.01 6.59 -1.08
C LEU A 125 3.51 6.44 0.34
N VAL A 126 4.56 7.17 0.67
CA VAL A 126 5.14 7.28 2.01
C VAL A 126 5.10 8.74 2.44
N GLU A 127 4.54 8.99 3.61
CA GLU A 127 4.39 10.32 4.20
C GLU A 127 4.97 10.36 5.61
N ARG A 128 5.37 11.55 6.04
CA ARG A 128 5.76 11.85 7.42
C ARG A 128 4.72 12.73 8.08
N GLN A 129 4.39 12.42 9.32
CA GLN A 129 3.60 13.35 10.14
C GLN A 129 4.50 14.48 10.63
N THR A 130 4.11 15.71 10.32
CA THR A 130 4.75 16.95 10.80
C THR A 130 4.37 17.23 12.26
N ALA A 131 5.10 18.14 12.93
CA ALA A 131 4.79 18.55 14.30
C ALA A 131 3.37 19.10 14.49
N GLY A 132 2.80 19.71 13.44
CA GLY A 132 1.41 20.19 13.41
C GLY A 132 0.36 19.11 13.14
N GLY A 133 0.77 17.84 13.02
CA GLY A 133 -0.12 16.71 12.75
C GLY A 133 -0.49 16.50 11.29
N ALA A 134 -0.13 17.42 10.39
CA ALA A 134 -0.31 17.29 8.95
C ALA A 134 0.63 16.22 8.36
N TRP A 135 0.25 15.62 7.23
CA TRP A 135 1.04 14.63 6.51
C TRP A 135 1.78 15.28 5.34
N GLU A 136 3.09 15.08 5.28
CA GLU A 136 3.98 15.54 4.22
C GLU A 136 4.42 14.34 3.37
N LEU A 137 4.31 14.44 2.05
CA LEU A 137 4.73 13.39 1.12
C LEU A 137 6.27 13.30 1.04
N LEU A 138 6.80 12.08 1.18
CA LEU A 138 8.23 11.79 1.10
C LEU A 138 8.62 10.90 -0.10
N SER A 139 7.72 10.03 -0.54
CA SER A 139 7.96 9.14 -1.67
C SER A 139 6.64 8.71 -2.27
N GLU A 140 6.61 8.60 -3.58
CA GLU A 140 5.46 8.10 -4.33
C GLU A 140 5.97 7.13 -5.41
N VAL A 141 5.35 5.97 -5.48
CA VAL A 141 5.70 4.91 -6.43
C VAL A 141 4.43 4.43 -7.11
N HIS A 142 4.49 4.32 -8.44
CA HIS A 142 3.40 3.83 -9.27
C HIS A 142 3.83 2.69 -10.17
N ALA A 143 2.94 1.73 -10.38
CA ALA A 143 3.10 0.64 -11.35
C ALA A 143 4.45 -0.11 -11.24
N PHE A 144 5.00 -0.18 -10.03
CA PHE A 144 6.19 -0.96 -9.75
C PHE A 144 5.94 -2.43 -10.08
N SER A 145 6.92 -3.10 -10.67
CA SER A 145 6.86 -4.52 -11.00
C SER A 145 7.63 -5.32 -9.95
N PRO A 146 6.95 -5.91 -8.94
CA PRO A 146 7.68 -6.56 -7.86
C PRO A 146 8.33 -7.86 -8.32
N PRO A 147 9.40 -8.32 -7.65
CA PRO A 147 10.04 -9.59 -7.96
C PRO A 147 9.02 -10.74 -7.95
N LEU A 148 9.17 -11.71 -8.84
CA LEU A 148 8.36 -12.93 -8.79
C LEU A 148 8.85 -13.90 -7.71
N ALA A 149 10.15 -13.87 -7.41
CA ALA A 149 10.72 -14.62 -6.29
C ALA A 149 10.07 -14.20 -4.96
N ARG A 150 9.88 -15.16 -4.06
CA ARG A 150 9.31 -14.93 -2.72
C ARG A 150 10.44 -14.69 -1.72
N LYS A 151 10.16 -13.94 -0.65
CA LYS A 151 11.17 -13.47 0.31
C LYS A 151 12.26 -12.61 -0.36
N ALA A 152 11.89 -11.94 -1.44
CA ALA A 152 12.80 -11.17 -2.27
C ALA A 152 12.59 -9.67 -2.05
N SER A 153 13.70 -8.94 -2.07
CA SER A 153 13.73 -7.49 -1.96
C SER A 153 13.12 -6.80 -3.18
N PHE A 154 12.36 -5.73 -2.96
CA PHE A 154 11.87 -4.81 -3.99
C PHE A 154 12.96 -3.84 -4.46
N GLY A 155 14.13 -3.83 -3.82
CA GLY A 155 15.12 -2.76 -3.89
C GLY A 155 14.84 -1.67 -2.86
N ARG A 156 15.83 -0.79 -2.67
CA ARG A 156 15.73 0.36 -1.77
C ARG A 156 15.14 1.57 -2.48
N PHE A 157 14.26 2.27 -1.80
CA PHE A 157 13.62 3.50 -2.26
C PHE A 157 14.02 4.65 -1.35
N GLN A 158 14.31 5.81 -1.95
CA GLN A 158 14.65 7.02 -1.21
C GLN A 158 13.40 7.72 -0.68
N LEU A 159 13.50 8.29 0.50
CA LEU A 159 12.58 9.29 1.05
C LEU A 159 13.18 10.66 0.77
N SER A 160 12.48 11.45 -0.04
CA SER A 160 12.84 12.83 -0.33
C SER A 160 11.72 13.73 0.17
N ALA A 161 11.99 14.58 1.16
CA ALA A 161 11.02 15.58 1.57
C ALA A 161 10.64 16.41 0.33
N SER A 162 9.37 16.36 -0.09
CA SER A 162 8.89 17.34 -1.05
C SER A 162 8.99 18.68 -0.34
N ARG A 163 10.00 19.50 -0.67
CA ARG A 163 10.08 20.88 -0.17
C ARG A 163 8.73 21.51 -0.49
N GLY A 164 7.94 21.77 0.56
CA GLY A 164 6.57 22.24 0.44
C GLY A 164 6.52 23.36 -0.58
N MET A 165 5.87 23.12 -1.70
CA MET A 165 5.51 24.19 -2.61
C MET A 165 4.60 25.10 -1.78
N PRO A 166 4.93 26.39 -1.57
CA PRO A 166 4.01 27.27 -0.88
C PRO A 166 2.72 27.29 -1.70
N SER A 167 1.64 26.75 -1.12
CA SER A 167 0.30 26.85 -1.67
C SER A 167 0.06 28.32 -1.97
N ALA A 168 -0.14 28.63 -3.26
CA ALA A 168 -0.30 29.97 -3.77
C ALA A 168 -1.25 30.78 -2.88
N ALA A 169 -0.84 32.02 -2.61
CA ALA A 169 -1.60 33.04 -1.93
C ALA A 169 -3.06 33.02 -2.41
N SER A 170 -3.97 32.77 -1.47
CA SER A 170 -5.37 33.14 -1.64
C SER A 170 -5.41 34.62 -1.97
N GLY A 171 -5.77 34.93 -3.21
CA GLY A 171 -5.99 36.30 -3.67
C GLY A 171 -6.92 37.00 -2.69
N GLU A 172 -6.39 38.01 -2.03
CA GLU A 172 -7.13 38.91 -1.19
C GLU A 172 -8.10 39.69 -2.10
N ALA A 173 -9.34 39.22 -2.18
CA ALA A 173 -10.42 39.92 -2.85
C ALA A 173 -10.76 41.17 -2.04
N ARG A 174 -10.02 42.26 -2.28
CA ARG A 174 -10.37 43.58 -1.78
C ARG A 174 -11.55 44.11 -2.59
N ARG A 175 -12.73 44.08 -1.98
CA ARG A 175 -13.93 44.78 -2.44
C ARG A 175 -13.64 46.28 -2.63
N VAL A 176 -13.94 46.81 -3.81
CA VAL A 176 -14.47 48.18 -3.99
C VAL A 176 -15.58 48.09 -5.02
N GLY A 177 -16.75 48.65 -4.69
CA GLY A 177 -17.96 48.52 -5.46
C GLY A 177 -18.29 49.71 -6.37
N VAL A 178 -19.26 49.43 -7.25
CA VAL A 178 -20.39 50.26 -7.72
C VAL A 178 -20.19 51.26 -8.89
N ALA A 179 -21.20 51.17 -9.78
CA ALA A 179 -21.73 52.08 -10.82
C ALA A 179 -21.11 52.02 -12.23
N ASP A 180 -21.83 52.18 -13.35
CA ASP A 180 -23.24 52.08 -13.77
C ASP A 180 -23.23 52.34 -15.31
N ALA A 181 -24.27 51.86 -16.01
CA ALA A 181 -24.85 52.32 -17.27
C ALA A 181 -24.03 52.39 -18.58
N GLY A 182 -24.54 51.74 -19.64
CA GLY A 182 -23.99 51.89 -21.00
C GLY A 182 -24.65 51.14 -22.17
N ARG A 183 -25.98 51.12 -22.24
CA ARG A 183 -26.87 51.06 -23.44
C ARG A 183 -26.36 50.51 -24.81
N VAL A 184 -26.97 49.40 -25.24
CA VAL A 184 -27.58 49.02 -26.55
C VAL A 184 -26.86 49.34 -27.89
N SER A 185 -26.65 48.30 -28.72
CA SER A 185 -27.06 48.34 -30.14
C SER A 185 -27.34 46.94 -30.72
N SER A 186 -28.57 46.79 -31.22
CA SER A 186 -29.13 45.64 -31.91
C SER A 186 -28.74 45.61 -33.38
N ARG A 187 -28.42 44.44 -33.94
CA ARG A 187 -28.73 44.11 -35.34
C ARG A 187 -29.21 42.68 -35.48
N VAL A 188 -30.48 42.60 -35.91
CA VAL A 188 -31.17 41.43 -36.44
C VAL A 188 -30.65 41.15 -37.86
N GLY A 189 -30.46 39.88 -38.18
CA GLY A 189 -30.19 39.38 -39.53
C GLY A 189 -30.37 37.87 -39.54
N GLU A 190 -31.55 37.43 -39.97
CA GLU A 190 -32.01 36.04 -40.03
C GLU A 190 -31.31 35.19 -41.11
N ARG A 191 -31.54 33.86 -40.96
CA ARG A 191 -31.54 32.77 -41.95
C ARG A 191 -30.28 31.91 -42.09
N GLY A 192 -30.46 30.62 -41.80
CA GLY A 192 -29.61 29.53 -42.27
C GLY A 192 -29.66 28.28 -41.39
N TYR A 193 -30.77 27.54 -41.41
CA TYR A 193 -30.80 26.16 -40.91
C TYR A 193 -30.06 25.27 -41.91
N ALA A 194 -29.04 24.55 -41.46
CA ALA A 194 -28.55 23.35 -42.12
C ALA A 194 -28.30 22.28 -41.05
N GLN A 195 -29.17 21.28 -41.07
CA GLN A 195 -28.95 19.98 -40.43
C GLN A 195 -27.72 19.31 -41.03
N VAL A 196 -26.95 18.63 -40.20
CA VAL A 196 -26.15 17.48 -40.63
C VAL A 196 -26.59 16.30 -39.77
N GLU A 197 -27.17 15.31 -40.45
CA GLU A 197 -27.69 14.08 -39.87
C GLU A 197 -26.58 13.13 -39.40
N PRO A 198 -26.90 12.22 -38.46
CA PRO A 198 -26.01 11.16 -38.01
C PRO A 198 -25.94 10.02 -39.04
N ASN A 199 -24.73 9.53 -39.31
CA ASN A 199 -24.53 8.37 -40.17
C ASN A 199 -24.89 7.08 -39.44
N GLN A 200 -26.00 6.45 -39.82
CA GLN A 200 -26.27 5.03 -39.60
C GLN A 200 -26.67 4.35 -40.92
N SER A 201 -25.98 3.27 -41.24
CA SER A 201 -26.44 2.14 -42.07
C SER A 201 -25.43 1.01 -41.85
N ALA A 202 -25.72 -0.29 -41.73
CA ALA A 202 -26.90 -1.15 -41.62
C ALA A 202 -26.31 -2.46 -40.98
N GLY A 203 -26.97 -3.25 -40.13
CA GLY A 203 -28.28 -3.85 -40.29
C GLY A 203 -28.19 -5.24 -40.93
N VAL A 204 -27.90 -6.30 -40.15
CA VAL A 204 -28.47 -7.64 -40.37
C VAL A 204 -28.84 -8.25 -39.02
N ARG A 205 -30.14 -8.46 -38.81
CA ARG A 205 -30.73 -9.34 -37.79
C ARG A 205 -30.83 -10.76 -38.37
N ALA A 206 -30.65 -11.78 -37.54
CA ALA A 206 -31.66 -12.84 -37.35
C ALA A 206 -31.31 -13.74 -36.16
N SER A 207 -32.37 -14.06 -35.41
CA SER A 207 -32.46 -14.86 -34.20
C SER A 207 -32.07 -16.33 -34.35
N GLY A 208 -31.75 -16.97 -33.23
CA GLY A 208 -31.76 -18.43 -33.10
C GLY A 208 -31.18 -18.91 -31.78
N ALA A 209 -32.03 -19.11 -30.78
CA ALA A 209 -31.71 -19.89 -29.58
C ALA A 209 -31.48 -21.37 -29.94
N ILE A 210 -30.68 -22.08 -29.14
CA ILE A 210 -30.88 -23.46 -28.64
C ILE A 210 -29.58 -23.90 -27.94
N GLY A 211 -29.71 -24.43 -26.73
CA GLY A 211 -28.59 -24.85 -25.90
C GLY A 211 -27.89 -26.12 -26.38
N ALA A 212 -26.66 -26.30 -25.92
CA ALA A 212 -26.07 -27.63 -25.78
C ALA A 212 -25.01 -27.60 -24.68
N ARG A 213 -25.14 -28.58 -23.80
CA ARG A 213 -24.28 -28.88 -22.66
C ARG A 213 -22.85 -29.24 -23.12
N GLY A 214 -21.92 -28.98 -22.21
CA GLY A 214 -20.48 -29.15 -22.39
C GLY A 214 -20.08 -30.53 -22.88
N THR A 215 -19.18 -30.51 -23.85
CA THR A 215 -18.38 -31.63 -24.30
C THR A 215 -17.29 -31.92 -23.28
N ASN A 216 -17.26 -33.16 -22.79
CA ASN A 216 -16.09 -33.75 -22.13
C ASN A 216 -14.97 -33.90 -23.15
N LEU A 217 -13.86 -33.19 -22.96
CA LEU A 217 -12.58 -33.48 -23.61
C LEU A 217 -11.49 -33.44 -22.54
N VAL A 218 -11.05 -34.62 -22.15
CA VAL A 218 -9.83 -34.87 -21.36
C VAL A 218 -8.66 -35.02 -22.33
N PRO A 219 -7.54 -34.32 -22.12
CA PRO A 219 -6.25 -34.73 -22.66
C PRO A 219 -5.38 -35.42 -21.57
N PRO A 220 -4.51 -36.37 -21.96
CA PRO A 220 -3.83 -37.29 -21.06
C PRO A 220 -2.45 -36.79 -20.61
N GLY A 221 -2.00 -37.23 -19.43
CA GLY A 221 -0.58 -37.23 -19.05
C GLY A 221 -0.27 -36.65 -17.68
N ALA A 222 -0.44 -37.45 -16.62
CA ALA A 222 0.31 -37.25 -15.38
C ALA A 222 0.69 -38.63 -14.82
N LEU A 223 1.99 -38.92 -14.87
CA LEU A 223 2.62 -40.09 -14.27
C LEU A 223 2.38 -40.08 -12.76
N VAL A 224 1.75 -41.14 -12.25
CA VAL A 224 1.57 -41.38 -10.82
C VAL A 224 2.90 -41.89 -10.27
N GLN A 225 3.70 -41.03 -9.66
CA GLN A 225 4.78 -41.46 -8.78
C GLN A 225 4.20 -41.72 -7.39
N ARG A 226 4.06 -43.01 -7.06
CA ARG A 226 3.73 -43.48 -5.71
C ARG A 226 4.96 -43.32 -4.81
N CYS A 227 4.84 -42.58 -3.72
CA CYS A 227 5.81 -42.65 -2.61
C CYS A 227 5.60 -43.96 -1.83
N PRO A 228 6.68 -44.65 -1.41
CA PRO A 228 6.60 -45.81 -0.52
C PRO A 228 6.26 -45.39 0.93
N PRO A 229 5.69 -46.29 1.75
CA PRO A 229 5.31 -45.99 3.13
C PRO A 229 6.53 -45.75 4.02
N ALA A 230 6.41 -44.76 4.91
CA ALA A 230 7.40 -44.50 5.96
C ALA A 230 7.40 -45.63 7.00
N THR A 231 8.57 -46.16 7.30
CA THR A 231 8.82 -47.05 8.45
C THR A 231 8.74 -46.25 9.76
N PRO A 232 8.22 -46.83 10.85
CA PRO A 232 8.14 -46.16 12.14
C PRO A 232 9.52 -46.08 12.81
N HIS A 233 9.88 -44.88 13.28
CA HIS A 233 10.96 -44.70 14.25
C HIS A 233 10.39 -44.93 15.65
N ASP A 234 10.94 -45.95 16.29
CA ASP A 234 11.02 -46.12 17.73
C ASP A 234 11.99 -45.06 18.27
N ASP A 235 11.57 -44.28 19.25
CA ASP A 235 12.43 -43.78 20.33
C ASP A 235 11.56 -43.05 21.37
N SER A 236 11.38 -43.76 22.47
CA SER A 236 11.16 -43.30 23.83
C SER A 236 11.70 -41.90 24.15
N PHE A 237 10.83 -41.04 24.69
CA PHE A 237 11.23 -40.12 25.76
C PHE A 237 10.06 -39.90 26.73
N GLU A 238 10.20 -40.50 27.91
CA GLU A 238 9.48 -40.16 29.12
C GLU A 238 9.94 -38.81 29.69
N GLY A 239 9.03 -38.11 30.37
CA GLY A 239 9.31 -37.12 31.44
C GLY A 239 9.58 -35.69 30.97
N CYS A 240 9.08 -34.62 31.59
CA CYS A 240 8.31 -34.43 32.82
C CYS A 240 7.50 -33.12 32.71
N TYR A 241 6.31 -33.11 33.30
CA TYR A 241 5.54 -31.91 33.66
C TYR A 241 5.95 -31.40 35.06
N SER A 242 5.60 -30.14 35.37
CA SER A 242 5.88 -29.28 36.56
C SER A 242 7.16 -28.41 36.42
N TRP A 243 7.15 -27.09 36.56
CA TRP A 243 6.32 -26.15 37.35
C TRP A 243 6.04 -24.85 36.57
#